data_AF-A0A4Y3RFK2-F1
#
_entry.id   AF-A0A4Y3RFK2-F1
#
_cell.length_a   1.000
_cell.length_b   1.000
_cell.length_c   1.000
_cell.angle_alpha   90.00
_cell.angle_beta   90.00
_cell.angle_gamma   90.00
#
_symmetry.space_group_name_H-M   'P 1'
#
loop_
_entity.id
_entity.type
_entity.pdbx_description
1 polymer ?
#
loop_
_entity_poly.entity_id
_entity_poly.type
_entity_poly.pdbx_seq_one_letter_code
_entity_poly.pdbx_strand_id
1 'polypeptide(L)'
;MRAWRDEPLPDDLRGHAGLLVLGGSVNCRDDGSAPWLPRVRTLVREAVAGGVPLLGICLGGQIVADALGGSVVTRTRGPELGAVPLRRLVAADGDPVLGGVPEGAPAAQWHWDEVDRLPAGAVPLLGGDDCPYQAFRVGHAGWALQFHPEAGVGTVARWAEADDAQVRADGGDPVAVVASVREAEPRLRTVWGAVSEAWGAVVLTHAGAAAAGV
;
A
#
# COMPACT_ATOMS: atom_id res chain seq x y z
N MET A 1 14.60 5.05 -6.45
CA MET A 1 14.28 6.22 -7.29
C MET A 1 13.33 7.10 -6.51
N ARG A 2 13.53 8.42 -6.52
CA ARG A 2 12.73 9.40 -5.79
C ARG A 2 12.09 10.36 -6.79
N ALA A 3 10.96 9.95 -7.38
CA ALA A 3 10.28 10.73 -8.41
C ALA A 3 9.88 12.14 -7.94
N TRP A 4 9.56 12.30 -6.65
CA TRP A 4 9.26 13.59 -6.02
C TRP A 4 10.46 14.53 -5.88
N ARG A 5 11.66 14.09 -6.27
CA ARG A 5 12.88 14.90 -6.38
C ARG A 5 13.36 15.00 -7.84
N ASP A 6 12.45 14.79 -8.79
CA ASP A 6 12.72 14.79 -10.23
C ASP A 6 13.77 13.75 -10.65
N GLU A 7 14.00 12.70 -9.84
CA GLU A 7 14.81 11.57 -10.27
C GLU A 7 14.06 10.84 -11.40
N PRO A 8 14.75 10.50 -12.52
CA PRO A 8 14.10 9.89 -13.66
C PRO A 8 13.52 8.51 -13.29
N LEU A 9 12.29 8.29 -13.74
CA LEU A 9 11.64 6.98 -13.71
C LEU A 9 12.03 6.20 -14.98
N PRO A 10 12.11 4.86 -14.91
CA PRO A 10 12.47 4.06 -16.08
C PRO A 10 11.39 4.15 -17.16
N ASP A 11 11.76 3.98 -18.43
CA ASP A 11 10.87 4.01 -19.60
C ASP A 11 10.03 2.74 -19.75
N ASP A 12 10.43 1.65 -19.13
CA ASP A 12 9.68 0.41 -19.00
C ASP A 12 10.23 -0.43 -17.83
N LEU A 13 9.65 -1.61 -17.61
CA LEU A 13 10.06 -2.54 -16.55
C LEU A 13 11.03 -3.63 -17.01
N ARG A 14 11.61 -3.55 -18.22
CA ARG A 14 12.58 -4.55 -18.68
C ARG A 14 13.80 -4.54 -17.76
N GLY A 15 14.29 -5.73 -17.43
CA GLY A 15 15.40 -5.90 -16.49
C GLY A 15 15.06 -5.65 -15.02
N HIS A 16 13.80 -5.34 -14.68
CA HIS A 16 13.36 -5.18 -13.30
C HIS A 16 12.56 -6.41 -12.85
N ALA A 17 12.91 -6.96 -11.68
CA ALA A 17 12.26 -8.14 -11.12
C ALA A 17 10.92 -7.85 -10.42
N GLY A 18 10.65 -6.58 -10.11
CA GLY A 18 9.44 -6.15 -9.42
C GLY A 18 9.33 -4.63 -9.34
N LEU A 19 8.13 -4.15 -9.04
CA LEU A 19 7.79 -2.74 -8.88
C LEU A 19 7.21 -2.52 -7.47
N LEU A 20 7.89 -1.70 -6.66
CA LEU A 20 7.39 -1.26 -5.35
C LEU A 20 7.08 0.24 -5.42
N VAL A 21 5.82 0.61 -5.19
CA VAL A 21 5.36 2.01 -5.16
C VAL A 21 4.98 2.36 -3.73
N LEU A 22 5.75 3.26 -3.11
CA LEU A 22 5.58 3.65 -1.71
C LEU A 22 4.49 4.73 -1.55
N GLY A 23 4.18 5.02 -0.29
CA GLY A 23 3.27 6.09 0.11
C GLY A 23 3.81 7.50 -0.20
N GLY A 24 2.94 8.49 -0.03
CA GLY A 24 3.24 9.91 -0.20
C GLY A 24 2.05 10.77 0.22
N SER A 25 2.25 12.08 0.35
CA SER A 25 1.23 13.02 0.85
C SER A 25 0.34 13.62 -0.24
N VAL A 26 0.65 13.38 -1.52
CA VAL A 26 -0.13 13.91 -2.64
C VAL A 26 -1.34 13.04 -2.92
N ASN A 27 -2.43 13.64 -3.42
CA ASN A 27 -3.54 12.87 -3.94
C ASN A 27 -3.11 12.13 -5.22
N CYS A 28 -3.56 10.88 -5.40
CA CYS A 28 -3.13 10.02 -6.52
C CYS A 28 -3.50 10.54 -7.92
N ARG A 29 -4.37 11.54 -8.03
CA ARG A 29 -4.81 12.18 -9.27
C ARG A 29 -4.33 13.62 -9.42
N ASP A 30 -3.57 14.16 -8.47
CA ASP A 30 -3.07 15.52 -8.55
C ASP A 30 -1.80 15.60 -9.43
N ASP A 31 -1.99 15.33 -10.73
CA ASP A 31 -0.94 15.40 -11.74
C ASP A 31 -0.31 16.80 -11.84
N GLY A 32 -1.00 17.85 -11.34
CA GLY A 32 -0.52 19.22 -11.32
C GLY A 32 0.57 19.46 -10.27
N SER A 33 0.37 18.97 -9.03
CA SER A 33 1.39 19.05 -7.97
C SER A 33 2.44 17.94 -8.06
N ALA A 34 2.10 16.82 -8.69
CA ALA A 34 2.97 15.66 -8.84
C ALA A 34 3.04 15.17 -10.30
N PRO A 35 3.82 15.84 -11.17
CA PRO A 35 3.90 15.53 -12.60
C PRO A 35 4.51 14.14 -12.92
N TRP A 36 5.04 13.45 -11.92
CA TRP A 36 5.54 12.08 -12.02
C TRP A 36 4.43 11.02 -11.90
N LEU A 37 3.24 11.35 -11.37
CA LEU A 37 2.12 10.41 -11.20
C LEU A 37 1.69 9.73 -12.50
N PRO A 38 1.56 10.42 -13.65
CA PRO A 38 1.23 9.77 -14.93
C PRO A 38 2.19 8.66 -15.31
N ARG A 39 3.49 8.86 -15.06
CA ARG A 39 4.51 7.86 -15.38
C ARG A 39 4.42 6.67 -14.45
N VAL A 40 4.21 6.88 -13.14
CA VAL A 40 4.00 5.78 -12.19
C VAL A 40 2.75 4.97 -12.54
N ARG A 41 1.64 5.62 -12.91
CA ARG A 41 0.41 4.94 -13.38
C ARG A 41 0.67 4.09 -14.63
N THR A 42 1.52 4.55 -15.54
CA THR A 42 1.93 3.77 -16.73
C THR A 42 2.74 2.54 -16.33
N LEU A 43 3.75 2.69 -15.47
CA LEU A 43 4.54 1.56 -14.95
C LEU A 43 3.67 0.53 -14.21
N VAL A 44 2.66 0.98 -13.46
CA VAL A 44 1.69 0.09 -12.81
C VAL A 44 0.89 -0.74 -13.83
N ARG A 45 0.37 -0.10 -14.89
CA ARG A 45 -0.33 -0.83 -15.96
C ARG A 45 0.57 -1.83 -16.66
N GLU A 46 1.82 -1.44 -16.95
CA GLU A 46 2.83 -2.31 -17.53
C GLU A 46 3.13 -3.51 -16.63
N ALA A 47 3.29 -3.29 -15.31
CA ALA A 47 3.55 -4.37 -14.37
C ALA A 47 2.43 -5.41 -14.36
N VAL A 48 1.18 -4.94 -14.27
CA VAL A 48 0.00 -5.83 -14.25
C VAL A 48 -0.16 -6.56 -15.58
N ALA A 49 0.01 -5.88 -16.72
CA ALA A 49 -0.11 -6.50 -18.04
C ALA A 49 1.02 -7.50 -18.33
N GLY A 50 2.25 -7.20 -17.89
CA GLY A 50 3.44 -8.03 -18.09
C GLY A 50 3.65 -9.11 -17.02
N GLY A 51 2.82 -9.14 -15.98
CA GLY A 51 2.97 -10.07 -14.85
C GLY A 51 4.22 -9.80 -14.00
N VAL A 52 4.75 -8.58 -14.03
CA VAL A 52 5.86 -8.15 -13.15
C VAL A 52 5.30 -7.98 -11.74
N PRO A 53 5.90 -8.61 -10.71
CA PRO A 53 5.46 -8.47 -9.33
C PRO A 53 5.34 -7.00 -8.91
N LEU A 54 4.19 -6.61 -8.38
CA LEU A 54 3.86 -5.24 -8.01
C LEU A 54 3.39 -5.19 -6.55
N LEU A 55 3.90 -4.23 -5.78
CA LEU A 55 3.36 -3.86 -4.48
C LEU A 55 3.16 -2.35 -4.40
N GLY A 56 1.92 -1.91 -4.19
CA GLY A 56 1.58 -0.52 -3.88
C GLY A 56 1.25 -0.35 -2.41
N ILE A 57 1.80 0.68 -1.76
CA ILE A 57 1.59 0.97 -0.33
C ILE A 57 1.03 2.39 -0.17
N CYS A 58 -0.07 2.54 0.58
CA CYS A 58 -0.78 3.79 0.83
C CYS A 58 -1.09 4.51 -0.50
N LEU A 59 -0.49 5.67 -0.79
CA LEU A 59 -0.58 6.33 -2.09
C LEU A 59 -0.27 5.38 -3.25
N GLY A 60 0.74 4.51 -3.12
CA GLY A 60 1.03 3.50 -4.13
C GLY A 60 -0.14 2.55 -4.38
N GLY A 61 -0.85 2.11 -3.34
CA GLY A 61 -2.04 1.27 -3.46
C GLY A 61 -3.20 2.01 -4.13
N GLN A 62 -3.37 3.30 -3.83
CA GLN A 62 -4.35 4.17 -4.48
C GLN A 62 -4.03 4.39 -5.96
N ILE A 63 -2.75 4.58 -6.31
CA ILE A 63 -2.28 4.65 -7.69
C ILE A 63 -2.57 3.32 -8.42
N VAL A 64 -2.40 2.18 -7.76
CA VAL A 64 -2.77 0.87 -8.33
C VAL A 64 -4.26 0.80 -8.64
N ALA A 65 -5.11 1.23 -7.71
CA ALA A 65 -6.55 1.28 -7.96
C ALA A 65 -6.88 2.22 -9.13
N ASP A 66 -6.40 3.46 -9.10
CA ASP A 66 -6.67 4.46 -10.12
C ASP A 66 -6.20 4.03 -11.52
N ALA A 67 -4.95 3.57 -11.62
CA ALA A 67 -4.34 3.20 -12.90
C ALA A 67 -5.08 2.08 -13.64
N LEU A 68 -5.83 1.26 -12.90
CA LEU A 68 -6.58 0.10 -13.39
C LEU A 68 -8.10 0.35 -13.46
N GLY A 69 -8.55 1.60 -13.27
CA GLY A 69 -9.96 1.99 -13.41
C GLY A 69 -10.80 1.87 -12.13
N GLY A 70 -10.16 1.69 -10.98
CA GLY A 70 -10.77 1.85 -9.67
C GLY A 70 -11.06 3.32 -9.32
N SER A 71 -11.52 3.55 -8.10
CA SER A 71 -11.79 4.89 -7.58
C SER A 71 -11.18 5.08 -6.20
N VAL A 72 -10.74 6.32 -5.95
CA VAL A 72 -10.15 6.80 -4.71
C VAL A 72 -10.89 8.08 -4.34
N VAL A 73 -11.26 8.19 -3.07
CA VAL A 73 -12.02 9.32 -2.51
C VAL A 73 -11.43 9.73 -1.17
N THR A 74 -11.65 10.98 -0.78
CA THR A 74 -11.37 11.42 0.58
C THR A 74 -12.38 10.80 1.54
N ARG A 75 -11.88 10.30 2.67
CA ARG A 75 -12.67 9.66 3.71
C ARG A 75 -13.66 10.64 4.31
N THR A 76 -14.92 10.23 4.41
CA THR A 76 -16.00 11.06 4.98
C THR A 76 -16.05 11.01 6.50
N ARG A 77 -15.45 9.99 7.13
CA ARG A 77 -15.39 9.79 8.58
C ARG A 77 -14.11 10.32 9.23
N GLY A 78 -13.31 11.07 8.48
CA GLY A 78 -11.98 11.49 8.90
C GLY A 78 -10.90 10.44 8.58
N PRO A 79 -9.64 10.76 8.91
CA PRO A 79 -8.50 9.91 8.60
C PRO A 79 -8.48 8.64 9.45
N GLU A 80 -7.77 7.63 8.97
CA GLU A 80 -7.42 6.46 9.78
C GLU A 80 -5.95 6.54 10.15
N LEU A 81 -5.70 6.62 11.45
CA LEU A 81 -4.40 6.91 12.04
C LEU A 81 -4.10 5.92 13.15
N GLY A 82 -2.84 5.48 13.24
CA GLY A 82 -2.36 4.64 14.34
C GLY A 82 -2.46 3.14 14.05
N ALA A 83 -2.51 2.32 15.10
CA ALA A 83 -2.62 0.86 14.94
C ALA A 83 -4.09 0.43 14.89
N VAL A 84 -4.54 -0.04 13.73
CA VAL A 84 -5.94 -0.45 13.51
C VAL A 84 -6.00 -1.94 13.19
N PRO A 85 -6.90 -2.72 13.84
CA PRO A 85 -7.08 -4.12 13.51
C PRO A 85 -7.75 -4.27 12.14
N LEU A 86 -7.23 -5.20 11.33
CA LEU A 86 -7.79 -5.54 10.03
C LEU A 86 -8.68 -6.78 10.13
N ARG A 87 -9.75 -6.78 9.33
CA ARG A 87 -10.60 -7.94 9.05
C ARG A 87 -10.02 -8.74 7.90
N ARG A 88 -9.80 -10.04 8.11
CA ARG A 88 -9.39 -10.97 7.07
C ARG A 88 -10.61 -11.38 6.25
N LEU A 89 -10.47 -11.36 4.93
CA LEU A 89 -11.52 -11.85 4.03
C LEU A 89 -11.20 -13.27 3.58
N VAL A 90 -12.24 -14.05 3.27
CA VAL A 90 -12.10 -15.45 2.81
C VAL A 90 -11.16 -15.57 1.60
N ALA A 91 -11.17 -14.58 0.71
CA ALA A 91 -10.32 -14.59 -0.48
C ALA A 91 -8.82 -14.45 -0.18
N ALA A 92 -8.42 -14.09 1.05
CA ALA A 92 -7.03 -14.15 1.48
C ALA A 92 -6.53 -15.59 1.64
N ASP A 93 -7.41 -16.58 1.82
CA ASP A 93 -6.99 -17.96 2.00
C ASP A 93 -6.25 -18.49 0.76
N GLY A 94 -5.02 -18.94 0.97
CA GLY A 94 -4.14 -19.39 -0.11
C GLY A 94 -3.51 -18.28 -0.94
N ASP A 95 -3.74 -16.99 -0.64
CA ASP A 95 -3.00 -15.91 -1.28
C ASP A 95 -1.50 -16.00 -0.94
N PRO A 96 -0.59 -15.93 -1.92
CA PRO A 96 0.83 -16.20 -1.68
C PRO A 96 1.53 -15.12 -0.83
N VAL A 97 0.93 -13.93 -0.69
CA VAL A 97 1.54 -12.82 0.07
C VAL A 97 0.77 -12.52 1.34
N LEU A 98 -0.56 -12.48 1.27
CA LEU A 98 -1.42 -12.12 2.41
C LEU A 98 -2.12 -13.32 3.07
N GLY A 99 -1.88 -14.54 2.56
CA GLY A 99 -2.54 -15.75 3.07
C GLY A 99 -2.18 -16.10 4.50
N GLY A 100 -1.02 -15.66 5.01
CA GLY A 100 -0.59 -15.86 6.40
C GLY A 100 -1.09 -14.82 7.40
N VAL A 101 -1.79 -13.75 6.97
CA VAL A 101 -2.22 -12.67 7.86
C VAL A 101 -3.39 -13.12 8.76
N PRO A 102 -3.26 -13.12 10.09
CA PRO A 102 -4.35 -13.56 10.98
C PRO A 102 -5.50 -12.53 11.04
N GLU A 103 -6.69 -12.99 11.42
CA GLU A 103 -7.82 -12.12 11.76
C GLU A 103 -7.43 -11.14 12.90
N GLY A 104 -7.81 -9.87 12.76
CA GLY A 104 -7.48 -8.84 13.76
C GLY A 104 -5.99 -8.48 13.83
N ALA A 105 -5.21 -8.76 12.77
CA ALA A 105 -3.85 -8.27 12.65
C ALA A 105 -3.84 -6.73 12.68
N PRO A 106 -3.04 -6.09 13.55
CA PRO A 106 -2.93 -4.64 13.55
C PRO A 106 -2.16 -4.18 12.31
N ALA A 107 -2.53 -3.03 11.76
CA ALA A 107 -1.80 -2.34 10.70
C ALA A 107 -1.55 -0.89 11.10
N ALA A 108 -0.38 -0.35 10.75
CA ALA A 108 -0.08 1.06 10.96
C ALA A 108 -0.75 1.89 9.85
N GLN A 109 -1.65 2.78 10.24
CA GLN A 109 -2.46 3.61 9.35
C GLN A 109 -1.99 5.06 9.38
N TRP A 110 -1.98 5.67 8.20
CA TRP A 110 -1.70 7.10 8.03
C TRP A 110 -2.32 7.62 6.73
N HIS A 111 -3.65 7.72 6.66
CA HIS A 111 -4.30 8.11 5.40
C HIS A 111 -5.62 8.88 5.56
N TRP A 112 -5.83 9.80 4.62
CA TRP A 112 -7.05 10.61 4.46
C TRP A 112 -7.89 10.22 3.25
N ASP A 113 -7.26 9.60 2.25
CA ASP A 113 -7.92 9.08 1.07
C ASP A 113 -8.01 7.55 1.16
N GLU A 114 -9.05 6.97 0.58
CA GLU A 114 -9.25 5.53 0.51
C GLU A 114 -9.76 5.10 -0.86
N VAL A 115 -9.50 3.85 -1.21
CA VAL A 115 -10.14 3.21 -2.37
C VAL A 115 -11.60 2.93 -2.01
N ASP A 116 -12.55 3.48 -2.75
CA ASP A 116 -14.00 3.23 -2.58
C ASP A 116 -14.57 2.26 -3.62
N ARG A 117 -13.84 2.06 -4.73
CA ARG A 117 -14.20 1.09 -5.75
C ARG A 117 -12.95 0.41 -6.28
N LEU A 118 -12.94 -0.92 -6.20
CA LEU A 118 -11.88 -1.72 -6.76
C LEU A 118 -11.87 -1.72 -8.30
N PRO A 119 -10.70 -1.86 -8.94
CA PRO A 119 -10.59 -2.19 -10.35
C PRO A 119 -11.33 -3.47 -10.74
N ALA A 120 -11.72 -3.59 -12.00
CA ALA A 120 -12.30 -4.83 -12.50
C ALA A 120 -11.32 -6.01 -12.34
N GLY A 121 -11.81 -7.13 -11.81
CA GLY A 121 -11.00 -8.34 -11.58
C GLY A 121 -10.07 -8.28 -10.35
N ALA A 122 -10.07 -7.17 -9.60
CA ALA A 122 -9.36 -7.11 -8.32
C ALA A 122 -10.04 -7.99 -7.26
N VAL A 123 -9.25 -8.59 -6.39
CA VAL A 123 -9.71 -9.49 -5.32
C VAL A 123 -9.43 -8.82 -3.96
N PRO A 124 -10.44 -8.41 -3.19
CA PRO A 124 -10.23 -7.88 -1.84
C PRO A 124 -9.75 -8.99 -0.90
N LEU A 125 -8.70 -8.72 -0.13
CA LEU A 125 -8.06 -9.70 0.75
C LEU A 125 -8.18 -9.30 2.22
N LEU A 126 -8.02 -8.02 2.52
CA LEU A 126 -8.19 -7.46 3.86
C LEU A 126 -9.12 -6.25 3.80
N GLY A 127 -9.96 -6.10 4.83
CA GLY A 127 -10.81 -4.93 5.02
C GLY A 127 -10.65 -4.36 6.43
N GLY A 128 -11.25 -3.21 6.66
CA GLY A 128 -11.43 -2.60 7.98
C GLY A 128 -12.90 -2.36 8.25
N ASP A 129 -13.21 -1.88 9.45
CA ASP A 129 -14.58 -1.46 9.79
C ASP A 129 -14.96 -0.24 8.98
N ASP A 130 -14.01 0.71 8.88
CA ASP A 130 -14.27 2.00 8.26
C ASP A 130 -13.65 2.24 6.88
N CYS A 131 -12.79 1.32 6.42
CA CYS A 131 -12.24 1.29 5.07
C CYS A 131 -12.36 -0.14 4.52
N PRO A 132 -13.25 -0.41 3.54
CA PRO A 132 -13.56 -1.77 3.11
C PRO A 132 -12.40 -2.45 2.37
N TYR A 133 -11.50 -1.69 1.76
CA TYR A 133 -10.41 -2.19 0.91
C TYR A 133 -9.04 -1.83 1.49
N GLN A 134 -8.66 -2.54 2.56
CA GLN A 134 -7.37 -2.36 3.21
C GLN A 134 -6.23 -3.05 2.44
N ALA A 135 -6.54 -4.18 1.81
CA ALA A 135 -5.64 -4.82 0.85
C ALA A 135 -6.41 -5.55 -0.24
N PHE A 136 -5.89 -5.52 -1.47
CA PHE A 136 -6.43 -6.27 -2.59
C PHE A 136 -5.33 -6.74 -3.55
N ARG A 137 -5.63 -7.81 -4.30
CA ARG A 137 -4.76 -8.35 -5.37
C ARG A 137 -5.31 -7.99 -6.74
N VAL A 138 -4.42 -7.71 -7.68
CA VAL A 138 -4.70 -7.42 -9.09
C VAL A 138 -3.80 -8.24 -10.00
N GLY A 139 -4.33 -8.64 -11.15
CA GLY A 139 -3.60 -9.47 -12.11
C GLY A 139 -3.04 -10.76 -11.49
N HIS A 140 -1.89 -11.20 -12.00
CA HIS A 140 -1.23 -12.43 -11.54
C HIS A 140 -0.35 -12.23 -10.30
N ALA A 141 0.29 -11.06 -10.16
CA ALA A 141 1.31 -10.82 -9.14
C ALA A 141 1.32 -9.36 -8.63
N GLY A 142 0.16 -8.69 -8.54
CA GLY A 142 0.07 -7.33 -8.02
C GLY A 142 -0.71 -7.24 -6.72
N TRP A 143 -0.19 -6.53 -5.73
CA TRP A 143 -0.89 -6.24 -4.46
C TRP A 143 -0.92 -4.74 -4.19
N ALA A 144 -1.98 -4.29 -3.56
CA ALA A 144 -2.14 -2.92 -3.08
C ALA A 144 -2.57 -2.95 -1.61
N LEU A 145 -1.90 -2.17 -0.78
CA LEU A 145 -2.12 -2.04 0.65
C LEU A 145 -2.43 -0.57 0.95
N GLN A 146 -3.49 -0.30 1.72
CA GLN A 146 -3.83 1.06 2.16
C GLN A 146 -2.98 1.50 3.36
N PHE A 147 -2.61 0.55 4.21
CA PHE A 147 -1.80 0.74 5.40
C PHE A 147 -0.29 0.66 5.11
N HIS A 148 0.53 0.94 6.13
CA HIS A 148 1.99 0.96 6.06
C HIS A 148 2.62 -0.26 6.75
N PRO A 149 2.84 -1.38 6.03
CA PRO A 149 3.52 -2.55 6.60
C PRO A 149 4.97 -2.26 7.01
N GLU A 150 5.58 -1.21 6.46
CA GLU A 150 6.95 -0.77 6.72
C GLU A 150 7.08 0.15 7.95
N ALA A 151 5.97 0.66 8.49
CA ALA A 151 5.98 1.67 9.53
C ALA A 151 5.95 1.06 10.95
N GLY A 152 6.91 1.47 11.77
CA GLY A 152 6.89 1.27 13.23
C GLY A 152 6.67 2.58 13.99
N VAL A 153 6.78 2.53 15.32
CA VAL A 153 6.50 3.67 16.20
C VAL A 153 7.31 4.92 15.84
N GLY A 154 8.59 4.77 15.48
CA GLY A 154 9.46 5.89 15.15
C GLY A 154 9.06 6.59 13.85
N THR A 155 8.54 5.84 12.87
CA THR A 155 8.03 6.43 11.63
C THR A 155 6.75 7.21 11.90
N VAL A 156 5.80 6.58 12.60
CA VAL A 156 4.51 7.20 12.94
C VAL A 156 4.69 8.42 13.84
N ALA A 157 5.65 8.41 14.77
CA ALA A 157 5.96 9.56 15.61
C ALA A 157 6.40 10.78 14.80
N ARG A 158 7.21 10.59 13.75
CA ARG A 158 7.62 11.69 12.87
C ARG A 158 6.47 12.23 12.04
N TRP A 159 5.59 11.36 11.56
CA TRP A 159 4.39 11.80 10.83
C TRP A 159 3.44 12.56 11.75
N ALA A 160 3.25 12.09 12.98
CA ALA A 160 2.43 12.77 13.99
C ALA A 160 2.97 14.14 14.38
N GLU A 161 4.29 14.31 14.40
CA GLU A 161 4.92 15.61 14.60
C GLU A 161 4.73 16.53 13.38
N ALA A 162 4.95 16.01 12.17
CA ALA A 162 4.83 16.78 10.93
C ALA A 162 3.38 17.26 10.69
N ASP A 163 2.40 16.42 11.01
CA ASP A 163 0.98 16.64 10.74
C ASP A 163 0.19 16.99 12.03
N ASP A 164 0.83 17.35 13.15
CA ASP A 164 0.18 17.54 14.47
C ASP A 164 -1.07 18.43 14.39
N ALA A 165 -0.94 19.58 13.73
CA ALA A 165 -2.04 20.53 13.55
C ALA A 165 -3.20 19.94 12.75
N GLN A 166 -2.92 19.18 11.69
CA GLN A 166 -3.94 18.54 10.86
C GLN A 166 -4.64 17.43 11.63
N VAL A 167 -3.88 16.55 12.31
CA VAL A 167 -4.44 15.47 13.13
C VAL A 167 -5.37 16.04 14.21
N ARG A 168 -4.98 17.13 14.88
CA ARG A 168 -5.86 17.80 15.87
C ARG A 168 -7.09 18.44 15.23
N ALA A 169 -6.94 19.06 14.07
CA ALA A 169 -8.06 19.64 13.34
C ALA A 169 -9.09 18.58 12.92
N ASP A 170 -8.63 17.37 12.62
CA ASP A 170 -9.49 16.21 12.31
C ASP A 170 -10.04 15.52 13.57
N GLY A 171 -9.81 16.08 14.76
CA GLY A 171 -10.32 15.56 16.03
C GLY A 171 -9.50 14.41 16.62
N GLY A 172 -8.33 14.10 16.06
CA GLY A 172 -7.41 13.09 16.58
C GLY A 172 -6.49 13.61 17.69
N ASP A 173 -5.84 12.67 18.37
CA ASP A 173 -4.76 12.94 19.33
C ASP A 173 -3.45 12.32 18.84
N PRO A 174 -2.48 13.14 18.38
CA PRO A 174 -1.17 12.69 17.90
C PRO A 174 -0.43 11.80 18.91
N VAL A 175 -0.58 12.07 20.22
CA VAL A 175 0.08 11.29 21.28
C VAL A 175 -0.55 9.91 21.40
N ALA A 176 -1.88 9.82 21.39
CA ALA A 176 -2.61 8.56 21.43
C ALA A 176 -2.35 7.70 20.18
N VAL A 177 -2.29 8.32 19.00
CA VAL A 177 -1.95 7.66 17.73
C VAL A 177 -0.59 6.98 17.84
N VAL A 178 0.45 7.69 18.29
CA VAL A 178 1.79 7.12 18.47
C VAL A 178 1.81 6.03 19.54
N ALA A 179 1.08 6.22 20.64
CA ALA A 179 0.97 5.21 21.70
C ALA A 179 0.35 3.90 21.20
N SER A 180 -0.70 3.96 20.37
CA SER A 180 -1.33 2.76 19.79
C SER A 180 -0.36 1.92 18.95
N VAL A 181 0.50 2.59 18.15
CA VAL A 181 1.50 1.92 17.31
C VAL A 181 2.62 1.33 18.15
N ARG A 182 3.04 2.04 19.21
CA ARG A 182 4.04 1.51 20.16
C ARG A 182 3.57 0.22 20.81
N GLU A 183 2.30 0.17 21.23
CA GLU A 183 1.72 -1.03 21.85
C GLU A 183 1.64 -2.20 20.86
N ALA A 184 1.24 -1.93 19.62
CA ALA A 184 1.09 -2.95 18.58
C ALA A 184 2.42 -3.38 17.91
N GLU A 185 3.53 -2.67 18.17
CA GLU A 185 4.77 -2.79 17.41
C GLU A 185 5.34 -4.22 17.27
N PRO A 186 5.35 -5.07 18.33
CA PRO A 186 5.80 -6.45 18.17
C PRO A 186 4.96 -7.23 17.15
N ARG A 187 3.64 -7.07 17.18
CA ARG A 187 2.72 -7.73 16.25
C ARG A 187 2.85 -7.17 14.83
N LEU A 188 2.98 -5.85 14.70
CA LEU A 188 3.23 -5.20 13.41
C LEU A 188 4.48 -5.78 12.74
N ARG A 189 5.59 -5.87 13.47
CA ARG A 189 6.86 -6.40 12.94
C ARG A 189 6.76 -7.87 12.54
N THR A 190 6.13 -8.71 13.36
CA THR A 190 5.97 -10.13 13.04
C THR A 190 5.10 -10.34 11.80
N VAL A 191 3.91 -9.75 11.76
CA VAL A 191 2.96 -9.99 10.67
C VAL A 191 3.46 -9.39 9.36
N TRP A 192 3.84 -8.12 9.37
CA TRP A 192 4.20 -7.42 8.14
C TRP A 192 5.62 -7.74 7.65
N GLY A 193 6.50 -8.20 8.55
CA GLY A 193 7.76 -8.82 8.18
C GLY A 193 7.56 -10.08 7.34
N ALA A 194 6.68 -11.00 7.79
CA ALA A 194 6.36 -12.22 7.04
C ALA A 194 5.72 -11.93 5.68
N VAL A 195 4.84 -10.92 5.60
CA VAL A 195 4.25 -10.46 4.31
C VAL A 195 5.32 -9.92 3.37
N SER A 196 6.30 -9.16 3.90
CA SER A 196 7.40 -8.63 3.11
C SER A 196 8.31 -9.74 2.55
N GLU A 197 8.60 -10.76 3.36
CA GLU A 197 9.35 -11.96 2.93
C GLU A 197 8.58 -12.74 1.85
N ALA A 198 7.28 -12.92 2.04
CA ALA A 198 6.42 -13.61 1.08
C ALA A 198 6.37 -12.89 -0.28
N TRP A 199 6.24 -11.56 -0.29
CA TRP A 199 6.33 -10.77 -1.53
C TRP A 199 7.73 -10.86 -2.16
N GLY A 200 8.79 -10.82 -1.35
CA GLY A 200 10.16 -11.02 -1.82
C GLY A 200 10.36 -12.38 -2.51
N ALA A 201 9.75 -13.45 -1.99
CA ALA A 201 9.77 -14.76 -2.63
C ALA A 201 9.10 -14.74 -4.02
N VAL A 202 7.96 -14.06 -4.17
CA VAL A 202 7.29 -13.88 -5.47
C VAL A 202 8.20 -13.16 -6.46
N VAL A 203 8.87 -12.09 -6.04
CA VAL A 203 9.85 -11.34 -6.86
C VAL A 203 10.99 -12.24 -7.33
N LEU A 204 11.57 -13.03 -6.42
CA LEU A 204 12.68 -13.93 -6.74
C LEU A 204 12.26 -15.06 -7.69
N THR A 205 11.07 -15.64 -7.49
CA THR A 205 10.53 -16.66 -8.39
C THR A 205 10.31 -16.09 -9.79
N HIS A 206 9.75 -14.88 -9.90
CA HIS A 206 9.57 -14.21 -11.20
C HIS A 206 10.91 -13.96 -11.90
N ALA A 207 11.91 -13.43 -11.18
CA ALA A 207 13.24 -13.18 -11.73
C ALA A 207 13.92 -14.46 -12.24
N GLY A 208 13.79 -15.57 -11.49
CA GLY A 208 14.32 -16.86 -11.90
C GLY A 208 13.66 -17.42 -13.15
N ALA A 209 12.33 -17.28 -13.27
CA ALA A 209 11.59 -17.69 -14.46
C ALA A 209 11.97 -16.86 -15.70
N ALA A 210 12.12 -15.54 -15.53
CA ALA A 210 12.55 -14.64 -16.60
C ALA A 210 13.96 -14.97 -17.10
N ALA A 211 14.88 -15.35 -16.21
CA ALA A 211 16.24 -15.76 -16.57
C ALA A 211 16.32 -17.13 -17.26
N ALA A 212 15.39 -18.04 -16.98
CA ALA A 212 15.35 -19.38 -17.58
C ALA A 212 14.65 -19.43 -18.95
N GLY A 213 13.88 -18.39 -19.31
CA GLY A 213 13.18 -18.25 -20.58
C GLY A 213 13.95 -17.49 -21.67
N VAL A 214 15.25 -17.19 -21.43
CA VAL A 214 16.18 -16.55 -22.38
C VAL A 214 17.11 -17.58 -22.99
#